data_AF-A0A3M9ZAM4-F1
#
_entry.id   AF-A0A3M9ZAM4-F1
#
_cell.length_a   1.000
_cell.length_b   1.000
_cell.length_c   1.000
_cell.angle_alpha   90.00
_cell.angle_beta   90.00
_cell.angle_gamma   90.00
#
_symmetry.space_group_name_H-M   'P 1'
#
loop_
_entity.id
_entity.type
_entity.pdbx_description
1 polymer ?
#
loop_
_entity_poly.entity_id
_entity_poly.type
_entity_poly.pdbx_seq_one_letter_code
_entity_poly.pdbx_strand_id
1 'polypeptide(L)'
;MTSSIERGTVVANAQASDLTAFDLKAYLKERQAIVESALDQSINVVYPEKIYEAMRYSLMAGGKRLRPILCLAASELVGGTIEIALPTACALEMIHTMSLIHDDLPSMDNDDYRRGKLTNHKVYGEDVAILAGDGLLAYAFEFIASQTQNVPPERVLQVIAKLGRAVGAAGLVGGQIVDLECEGQSNVSLDTLNFIHRHKTGALLEASVLCGAMLAGATEAELQRLARYAQNIGLAFQIIDDVLDITATQAELGKTAGKDLQAQKVTYPSLWGIEESRRQAAQLIAEAKAELSCFGELAYPLMALAEYITARKH
;
A
#
# COMPACT_ATOMS: atom_id res chain seq x y z
N MET A 1 46.06 -36.92 -23.23
CA MET A 1 45.39 -36.32 -24.41
C MET A 1 43.89 -36.33 -24.14
N THR A 2 43.27 -35.14 -24.21
CA THR A 2 41.84 -34.82 -24.43
C THR A 2 40.80 -35.40 -23.46
N SER A 3 40.17 -34.60 -22.57
CA SER A 3 39.15 -33.55 -22.82
C SER A 3 37.74 -34.10 -23.10
N SER A 4 36.76 -33.73 -22.27
CA SER A 4 35.36 -33.34 -22.59
C SER A 4 34.59 -33.15 -21.26
N ILE A 5 34.60 -31.96 -20.64
CA ILE A 5 33.75 -30.76 -20.84
C ILE A 5 32.40 -30.85 -20.09
N GLU A 6 32.30 -29.93 -19.14
CA GLU A 6 31.22 -29.59 -18.23
C GLU A 6 29.93 -29.15 -18.94
N ARG A 7 28.79 -29.60 -18.42
CA ARG A 7 27.49 -28.91 -18.59
C ARG A 7 27.06 -28.44 -17.22
N GLY A 8 27.02 -27.13 -17.00
CA GLY A 8 26.37 -26.61 -15.80
C GLY A 8 26.74 -25.18 -15.45
N THR A 9 26.39 -24.20 -16.28
CA THR A 9 26.25 -22.78 -15.83
C THR A 9 25.64 -21.90 -16.93
N VAL A 10 24.34 -22.01 -17.20
CA VAL A 10 23.66 -21.04 -18.09
C VAL A 10 22.31 -20.51 -17.54
N VAL A 11 21.72 -21.13 -16.52
CA VAL A 11 20.32 -20.79 -16.14
C VAL A 11 20.21 -19.63 -15.13
N ALA A 12 21.28 -19.29 -14.39
CA ALA A 12 21.19 -18.25 -13.35
C ALA A 12 21.33 -16.80 -13.86
N ASN A 13 21.85 -16.59 -15.08
CA ASN A 13 22.20 -15.25 -15.56
C ASN A 13 21.12 -14.59 -16.46
N ALA A 14 20.12 -15.35 -16.91
CA ALA A 14 19.04 -14.82 -17.76
C ALA A 14 17.96 -14.06 -16.96
N GLN A 15 17.70 -14.45 -15.71
CA GLN A 15 16.65 -13.83 -14.90
C GLN A 15 17.01 -12.41 -14.40
N ALA A 16 18.30 -12.10 -14.25
CA ALA A 16 18.75 -10.79 -13.80
C ALA A 16 18.77 -9.73 -14.92
N SER A 17 18.96 -10.14 -16.18
CA SER A 17 19.02 -9.22 -17.32
C SER A 17 17.64 -8.73 -17.78
N ASP A 18 16.57 -9.52 -17.62
CA ASP A 18 15.24 -9.13 -18.09
C ASP A 18 14.44 -8.24 -17.12
N LEU A 19 14.71 -8.30 -15.81
CA LEU A 19 14.17 -7.31 -14.85
C LEU A 19 14.61 -5.88 -15.19
N THR A 20 15.79 -5.70 -15.81
CA THR A 20 16.25 -4.38 -16.30
C THR A 20 15.54 -3.91 -17.56
N ALA A 21 14.78 -4.77 -18.25
CA ALA A 21 13.99 -4.42 -19.43
C ALA A 21 12.54 -4.00 -19.10
N PHE A 22 12.03 -4.32 -17.90
CA PHE A 22 10.70 -3.89 -17.49
C PHE A 22 10.68 -2.39 -17.15
N ASP A 23 10.01 -1.60 -18.00
CA ASP A 23 9.85 -0.16 -17.76
C ASP A 23 8.78 0.11 -16.68
N LEU A 24 9.22 0.05 -15.43
CA LEU A 24 8.36 0.34 -14.28
C LEU A 24 7.77 1.75 -14.33
N LYS A 25 8.48 2.74 -14.88
CA LYS A 25 8.00 4.11 -14.92
C LYS A 25 6.83 4.24 -15.89
N ALA A 26 6.92 3.62 -17.05
CA ALA A 26 5.81 3.54 -18.00
C ALA A 26 4.63 2.77 -17.39
N TYR A 27 4.88 1.61 -16.77
CA TYR A 27 3.86 0.79 -16.13
C TYR A 27 3.09 1.56 -15.03
N LEU A 28 3.82 2.22 -14.12
CA LEU A 28 3.23 3.04 -13.04
C LEU A 28 2.37 4.16 -13.62
N LYS A 29 2.86 4.86 -14.65
CA LYS A 29 2.13 5.97 -15.28
C LYS A 29 0.84 5.49 -15.94
N GLU A 30 0.89 4.37 -16.65
CA GLU A 30 -0.28 3.76 -17.28
C GLU A 30 -1.32 3.32 -16.25
N ARG A 31 -0.91 2.53 -15.25
CA ARG A 31 -1.82 2.02 -14.21
C ARG A 31 -2.38 3.15 -13.35
N GLN A 32 -1.58 4.17 -13.04
CA GLN A 32 -2.05 5.37 -12.35
C GLN A 32 -3.13 6.09 -13.17
N ALA A 33 -2.96 6.28 -14.48
CA ALA A 33 -3.96 6.95 -15.31
C ALA A 33 -5.30 6.20 -15.35
N ILE A 34 -5.26 4.86 -15.43
CA ILE A 34 -6.46 4.01 -15.36
C ILE A 34 -7.19 4.21 -14.03
N VAL A 35 -6.45 4.15 -12.91
CA VAL A 35 -7.00 4.30 -11.56
C VAL A 35 -7.56 5.70 -11.34
N GLU A 36 -6.85 6.76 -11.74
CA GLU A 36 -7.34 8.14 -11.60
C GLU A 36 -8.64 8.36 -12.39
N SER A 37 -8.72 7.84 -13.61
CA SER A 37 -9.94 7.93 -14.42
C SER A 37 -11.11 7.19 -13.76
N ALA A 38 -10.86 6.01 -13.19
CA ALA A 38 -11.89 5.22 -12.53
C ALA A 38 -12.36 5.88 -11.22
N LEU A 39 -11.43 6.44 -10.43
CA LEU A 39 -11.74 7.18 -9.21
C LEU A 39 -12.57 8.44 -9.51
N ASP A 40 -12.21 9.20 -10.54
CA ASP A 40 -12.96 10.40 -10.91
C ASP A 40 -14.42 10.09 -11.27
N GLN A 41 -14.65 8.95 -11.92
CA GLN A 41 -15.99 8.47 -12.29
C GLN A 41 -16.74 7.77 -11.15
N SER A 42 -16.03 7.40 -10.07
CA SER A 42 -16.59 6.56 -9.01
C SER A 42 -17.57 7.29 -8.09
N ILE A 43 -17.46 8.61 -7.93
CA ILE A 43 -18.30 9.38 -6.99
C ILE A 43 -18.94 10.55 -7.74
N ASN A 44 -20.25 10.52 -7.93
CA ASN A 44 -20.99 11.65 -8.49
C ASN A 44 -21.40 12.62 -7.38
N VAL A 45 -21.27 13.93 -7.61
CA VAL A 45 -21.76 14.95 -6.67
C VAL A 45 -23.26 15.09 -6.83
N VAL A 46 -24.00 14.71 -5.79
CA VAL A 46 -25.46 14.82 -5.70
C VAL A 46 -25.84 15.37 -4.33
N TYR A 47 -27.11 15.75 -4.12
CA TYR A 47 -27.56 16.22 -2.81
C TYR A 47 -27.44 15.13 -1.73
N PRO A 48 -26.89 15.41 -0.53
CA PRO A 48 -26.30 16.69 -0.11
C PRO A 48 -24.87 16.89 -0.64
N GLU A 49 -24.64 17.91 -1.46
CA GLU A 49 -23.43 18.06 -2.28
C GLU A 49 -22.15 18.12 -1.45
N LYS A 50 -22.21 18.80 -0.30
CA LYS A 50 -21.05 19.07 0.56
C LYS A 50 -20.28 17.80 0.95
N ILE A 51 -20.97 16.68 1.20
CA ILE A 51 -20.27 15.44 1.60
C ILE A 51 -19.54 14.82 0.42
N TYR A 52 -20.17 14.77 -0.75
CA TYR A 52 -19.56 14.23 -1.97
C TYR A 52 -18.38 15.08 -2.44
N GLU A 53 -18.49 16.41 -2.32
CA GLU A 53 -17.39 17.33 -2.59
C GLU A 53 -16.21 17.09 -1.64
N ALA A 54 -16.46 16.93 -0.32
CA ALA A 54 -15.42 16.65 0.65
C ALA A 54 -14.74 15.28 0.42
N MET A 55 -15.51 14.23 0.11
CA MET A 55 -14.96 12.91 -0.23
C MET A 55 -14.08 12.98 -1.48
N ARG A 56 -14.58 13.61 -2.56
CA ARG A 56 -13.86 13.77 -3.83
C ARG A 56 -12.62 14.64 -3.66
N TYR A 57 -12.67 15.70 -2.85
CA TYR A 57 -11.56 16.60 -2.62
C TYR A 57 -10.30 15.85 -2.18
N SER A 58 -10.42 15.01 -1.15
CA SER A 58 -9.29 14.22 -0.64
C SER A 58 -8.92 13.08 -1.57
N LEU A 59 -9.92 12.38 -2.15
CA LEU A 59 -9.69 11.22 -3.03
C LEU A 59 -8.93 11.63 -4.30
N MET A 60 -9.29 12.77 -4.86
CA MET A 60 -8.71 13.35 -6.09
C MET A 60 -7.59 14.36 -5.82
N ALA A 61 -7.06 14.43 -4.58
CA ALA A 61 -5.88 15.24 -4.27
C ALA A 61 -4.58 14.70 -4.90
N GLY A 62 -4.65 13.64 -5.71
CA GLY A 62 -3.51 12.94 -6.30
C GLY A 62 -2.94 11.87 -5.37
N GLY A 63 -1.75 11.35 -5.69
CA GLY A 63 -1.08 10.31 -4.92
C GLY A 63 -0.38 9.30 -5.82
N LYS A 64 0.49 8.47 -5.24
CA LYS A 64 1.24 7.44 -6.00
C LYS A 64 0.36 6.28 -6.47
N ARG A 65 -0.85 6.13 -5.90
CA ARG A 65 -1.82 5.05 -6.17
C ARG A 65 -1.23 3.64 -6.06
N LEU A 66 -0.26 3.44 -5.16
CA LEU A 66 0.47 2.18 -5.01
C LEU A 66 -0.46 1.00 -4.66
N ARG A 67 -1.41 1.19 -3.74
CA ARG A 67 -2.36 0.16 -3.31
C ARG A 67 -3.27 -0.31 -4.46
N PRO A 68 -3.92 0.60 -5.22
CA PRO A 68 -4.60 0.24 -6.46
C PRO A 68 -3.72 -0.53 -7.44
N ILE A 69 -2.50 -0.05 -7.70
CA ILE A 69 -1.59 -0.68 -8.67
C ILE A 69 -1.19 -2.09 -8.22
N LEU A 70 -0.93 -2.30 -6.94
CA LEU A 70 -0.65 -3.63 -6.37
C LEU A 70 -1.83 -4.59 -6.56
N CYS A 71 -3.07 -4.11 -6.40
CA CYS A 71 -4.27 -4.89 -6.62
C CYS A 71 -4.42 -5.32 -8.09
N LEU A 72 -4.24 -4.38 -9.02
CA LEU A 72 -4.27 -4.67 -10.45
C LEU A 72 -3.18 -5.65 -10.86
N ALA A 73 -1.92 -5.40 -10.44
CA ALA A 73 -0.78 -6.25 -10.73
C ALA A 73 -0.96 -7.68 -10.20
N ALA A 74 -1.55 -7.84 -9.01
CA ALA A 74 -1.81 -9.16 -8.44
C ALA A 74 -2.94 -9.92 -9.14
N SER A 75 -3.95 -9.21 -9.67
CA SER A 75 -4.96 -9.81 -10.56
C SER A 75 -4.33 -10.35 -11.84
N GLU A 76 -3.53 -9.51 -12.52
CA GLU A 76 -2.85 -9.87 -13.77
C GLU A 76 -1.87 -11.04 -13.58
N LEU A 77 -1.14 -11.06 -12.46
CA LEU A 77 -0.15 -12.11 -12.13
C LEU A 77 -0.74 -13.52 -12.19
N VAL A 78 -1.96 -13.70 -11.70
CA VAL A 78 -2.62 -15.01 -11.60
C VAL A 78 -3.60 -15.26 -12.75
N GLY A 79 -3.51 -14.46 -13.83
CA GLY A 79 -4.30 -14.62 -15.06
C GLY A 79 -5.65 -13.91 -15.07
N GLY A 80 -5.90 -13.02 -14.10
CA GLY A 80 -7.05 -12.11 -14.12
C GLY A 80 -6.83 -10.91 -15.04
N THR A 81 -7.82 -10.02 -15.06
CA THR A 81 -7.76 -8.77 -15.84
C THR A 81 -7.82 -7.53 -14.94
N ILE A 82 -7.54 -6.36 -15.53
CA ILE A 82 -7.65 -5.08 -14.82
C ILE A 82 -9.12 -4.81 -14.49
N GLU A 83 -10.03 -5.08 -15.43
CA GLU A 83 -11.45 -4.73 -15.32
C GLU A 83 -12.12 -5.41 -14.13
N ILE A 84 -11.79 -6.68 -13.85
CA ILE A 84 -12.36 -7.40 -12.71
C ILE A 84 -11.85 -6.87 -11.35
N ALA A 85 -10.64 -6.30 -11.32
CA ALA A 85 -10.00 -5.83 -10.10
C ALA A 85 -10.17 -4.32 -9.88
N LEU A 86 -10.49 -3.56 -10.93
CA LEU A 86 -10.54 -2.09 -10.90
C LEU A 86 -11.52 -1.52 -9.86
N PRO A 87 -12.73 -2.08 -9.67
CA PRO A 87 -13.61 -1.65 -8.58
C PRO A 87 -12.97 -1.77 -7.20
N THR A 88 -12.29 -2.90 -6.95
CA THR A 88 -11.60 -3.16 -5.68
C THR A 88 -10.35 -2.28 -5.53
N ALA A 89 -9.62 -2.03 -6.63
CA ALA A 89 -8.51 -1.08 -6.63
C ALA A 89 -8.97 0.33 -6.25
N CYS A 90 -10.12 0.80 -6.76
CA CYS A 90 -10.70 2.08 -6.37
C CYS A 90 -11.10 2.10 -4.89
N ALA A 91 -11.78 1.06 -4.42
CA ALA A 91 -12.20 0.93 -3.03
C ALA A 91 -11.01 0.93 -2.05
N LEU A 92 -9.90 0.29 -2.41
CA LEU A 92 -8.65 0.35 -1.62
C LEU A 92 -8.12 1.78 -1.48
N GLU A 93 -8.19 2.60 -2.53
CA GLU A 93 -7.78 4.01 -2.44
C GLU A 93 -8.80 4.86 -1.69
N MET A 94 -10.10 4.56 -1.76
CA MET A 94 -11.13 5.19 -0.92
C MET A 94 -10.86 4.93 0.56
N ILE A 95 -10.57 3.67 0.92
CA ILE A 95 -10.19 3.25 2.27
C ILE A 95 -8.88 3.92 2.72
N HIS A 96 -7.87 3.95 1.86
CA HIS A 96 -6.63 4.63 2.18
C HIS A 96 -6.84 6.14 2.37
N THR A 97 -7.67 6.76 1.53
CA THR A 97 -7.96 8.19 1.62
C THR A 97 -8.73 8.50 2.90
N MET A 98 -9.73 7.68 3.27
CA MET A 98 -10.47 7.91 4.51
C MET A 98 -9.59 7.81 5.75
N SER A 99 -8.64 6.86 5.76
CA SER A 99 -7.72 6.75 6.88
C SER A 99 -6.90 8.02 7.04
N LEU A 100 -6.44 8.62 5.92
CA LEU A 100 -5.70 9.88 5.95
C LEU A 100 -6.56 11.06 6.39
N ILE A 101 -7.83 11.15 5.95
CA ILE A 101 -8.75 12.20 6.39
C ILE A 101 -8.89 12.20 7.92
N HIS A 102 -9.04 11.02 8.52
CA HIS A 102 -9.18 10.88 9.96
C HIS A 102 -7.85 11.08 10.69
N ASP A 103 -6.73 10.57 10.16
CA ASP A 103 -5.37 10.79 10.71
C ASP A 103 -5.05 12.29 10.79
N ASP A 104 -5.52 13.08 9.82
CA ASP A 104 -5.29 14.53 9.75
C ASP A 104 -6.09 15.34 10.79
N LEU A 105 -7.07 14.77 11.49
CA LEU A 105 -7.94 15.52 12.41
C LEU A 105 -7.16 16.11 13.60
N PRO A 106 -7.67 17.21 14.22
CA PRO A 106 -7.04 17.81 15.39
C PRO A 106 -6.85 16.88 16.60
N SER A 107 -7.68 15.85 16.73
CA SER A 107 -7.59 14.84 17.78
C SER A 107 -6.62 13.69 17.47
N MET A 108 -5.98 13.73 16.30
CA MET A 108 -5.03 12.74 15.79
C MET A 108 -3.71 13.47 15.48
N ASP A 109 -3.19 13.46 14.25
CA ASP A 109 -1.92 14.11 13.90
C ASP A 109 -2.05 15.65 13.79
N ASN A 110 -3.27 16.20 13.73
CA ASN A 110 -3.56 17.62 13.59
C ASN A 110 -2.80 18.29 12.43
N ASP A 111 -2.82 17.63 11.27
CA ASP A 111 -2.07 18.08 10.09
C ASP A 111 -2.83 19.13 9.28
N ASP A 112 -2.16 20.21 8.92
CA ASP A 112 -2.74 21.28 8.09
C ASP A 112 -2.67 20.98 6.59
N TYR A 113 -1.71 20.17 6.15
CA TYR A 113 -1.47 19.88 4.73
C TYR A 113 -1.31 18.38 4.43
N ARG A 114 -1.90 17.94 3.32
CA ARG A 114 -1.80 16.57 2.78
C ARG A 114 -1.74 16.64 1.26
N ARG A 115 -0.78 15.93 0.65
CA ARG A 115 -0.58 15.89 -0.82
C ARG A 115 -0.48 17.29 -1.47
N GLY A 116 0.15 18.24 -0.77
CA GLY A 116 0.34 19.61 -1.25
C GLY A 116 -0.91 20.51 -1.19
N LYS A 117 -2.01 20.05 -0.56
CA LYS A 117 -3.24 20.83 -0.36
C LYS A 117 -3.60 20.88 1.12
N LEU A 118 -4.49 21.80 1.51
CA LEU A 118 -5.05 21.82 2.87
C LEU A 118 -5.77 20.50 3.17
N THR A 119 -5.66 20.02 4.40
CA THR A 119 -6.39 18.82 4.84
C THR A 119 -7.89 19.05 4.84
N ASN A 120 -8.65 17.95 4.83
CA ASN A 120 -10.10 18.00 4.65
C ASN A 120 -10.77 18.89 5.71
N HIS A 121 -10.38 18.72 6.99
CA HIS A 121 -10.95 19.47 8.10
C HIS A 121 -10.63 20.97 8.03
N LYS A 122 -9.50 21.36 7.44
CA LYS A 122 -9.15 22.78 7.22
C LYS A 122 -10.00 23.44 6.14
N VAL A 123 -10.51 22.68 5.18
CA VAL A 123 -11.37 23.18 4.10
C VAL A 123 -12.85 23.12 4.47
N TYR A 124 -13.29 22.02 5.06
CA TYR A 124 -14.72 21.71 5.22
C TYR A 124 -15.23 21.73 6.67
N GLY A 125 -14.32 21.77 7.66
CA GLY A 125 -14.62 21.59 9.07
C GLY A 125 -14.41 20.15 9.56
N GLU A 126 -14.22 19.98 10.88
CA GLU A 126 -14.00 18.67 11.52
C GLU A 126 -15.20 17.73 11.35
N ASP A 127 -16.41 18.26 11.51
CA ASP A 127 -17.66 17.53 11.37
C ASP A 127 -17.79 16.88 9.98
N VAL A 128 -17.53 17.65 8.93
CA VAL A 128 -17.57 17.15 7.54
C VAL A 128 -16.41 16.21 7.25
N ALA A 129 -15.22 16.46 7.79
CA ALA A 129 -14.08 15.57 7.59
C ALA A 129 -14.32 14.19 8.22
N ILE A 130 -14.88 14.13 9.42
CA ILE A 130 -15.28 12.86 10.06
C ILE A 130 -16.25 12.11 9.15
N LEU A 131 -17.34 12.77 8.75
CA LEU A 131 -18.38 12.18 7.90
C LEU A 131 -17.84 11.79 6.51
N ALA A 132 -16.90 12.54 5.94
CA ALA A 132 -16.31 12.23 4.64
C ALA A 132 -15.46 10.95 4.72
N GLY A 133 -14.74 10.76 5.82
CA GLY A 133 -14.03 9.52 6.08
C GLY A 133 -14.98 8.33 6.25
N ASP A 134 -16.03 8.48 7.07
CA ASP A 134 -17.05 7.44 7.27
C ASP A 134 -17.76 7.08 5.97
N GLY A 135 -18.11 8.10 5.17
CA GLY A 135 -18.74 7.95 3.87
C GLY A 135 -17.87 7.20 2.87
N LEU A 136 -16.58 7.53 2.78
CA LEU A 136 -15.63 6.82 1.92
C LEU A 136 -15.44 5.36 2.35
N LEU A 137 -15.39 5.09 3.65
CA LEU A 137 -15.28 3.72 4.16
C LEU A 137 -16.51 2.88 3.78
N ALA A 138 -17.70 3.39 4.05
CA ALA A 138 -18.95 2.70 3.72
C ALA A 138 -19.08 2.49 2.20
N TYR A 139 -18.80 3.55 1.43
CA TYR A 139 -18.91 3.52 -0.03
C TYR A 139 -17.91 2.55 -0.66
N ALA A 140 -16.70 2.40 -0.11
CA ALA A 140 -15.72 1.44 -0.63
C ALA A 140 -16.27 -0.01 -0.68
N PHE A 141 -17.00 -0.44 0.36
CA PHE A 141 -17.61 -1.77 0.39
C PHE A 141 -18.80 -1.88 -0.58
N GLU A 142 -19.65 -0.86 -0.63
CA GLU A 142 -20.76 -0.78 -1.59
C GLU A 142 -20.24 -0.83 -3.04
N PHE A 143 -19.17 -0.08 -3.32
CA PHE A 143 -18.57 0.03 -4.65
C PHE A 143 -18.02 -1.32 -5.13
N ILE A 144 -17.34 -2.07 -4.25
CA ILE A 144 -16.92 -3.45 -4.58
C ILE A 144 -18.12 -4.32 -4.91
N ALA A 145 -19.14 -4.33 -4.04
CA ALA A 145 -20.29 -5.22 -4.19
C ALA A 145 -21.14 -4.90 -5.43
N SER A 146 -21.28 -3.63 -5.79
CA SER A 146 -22.15 -3.18 -6.89
C SER A 146 -21.44 -3.07 -8.24
N GLN A 147 -20.14 -2.74 -8.26
CA GLN A 147 -19.41 -2.47 -9.50
C GLN A 147 -18.54 -3.64 -9.99
N THR A 148 -18.25 -4.64 -9.13
CA THR A 148 -17.50 -5.82 -9.58
C THR A 148 -18.37 -6.69 -10.47
N GLN A 149 -17.94 -6.88 -11.73
CA GLN A 149 -18.66 -7.66 -12.73
C GLN A 149 -17.80 -8.86 -13.19
N ASN A 150 -18.45 -9.89 -13.72
CA ASN A 150 -17.80 -11.08 -14.29
C ASN A 150 -16.91 -11.86 -13.29
N VAL A 151 -17.21 -11.79 -12.00
CA VAL A 151 -16.53 -12.54 -10.93
C VAL A 151 -17.58 -13.33 -10.14
N PRO A 152 -17.33 -14.61 -9.78
CA PRO A 152 -18.21 -15.35 -8.89
C PRO A 152 -18.49 -14.59 -7.57
N PRO A 153 -19.77 -14.48 -7.12
CA PRO A 153 -20.12 -13.74 -5.91
C PRO A 153 -19.35 -14.18 -4.66
N GLU A 154 -18.99 -15.45 -4.56
CA GLU A 154 -18.23 -16.01 -3.44
C GLU A 154 -16.84 -15.34 -3.30
N ARG A 155 -16.17 -15.03 -4.42
CA ARG A 155 -14.88 -14.34 -4.42
C ARG A 155 -15.03 -12.87 -4.02
N VAL A 156 -16.10 -12.22 -4.46
CA VAL A 156 -16.41 -10.83 -4.05
C VAL A 156 -16.66 -10.77 -2.54
N LEU A 157 -17.39 -11.74 -1.98
CA LEU A 157 -17.61 -11.85 -0.53
C LEU A 157 -16.30 -12.11 0.24
N GLN A 158 -15.41 -12.95 -0.28
CA GLN A 158 -14.08 -13.16 0.31
C GLN A 158 -13.26 -11.87 0.35
N VAL A 159 -13.29 -11.07 -0.72
CA VAL A 159 -12.62 -9.75 -0.79
C VAL A 159 -13.20 -8.78 0.23
N ILE A 160 -14.53 -8.67 0.31
CA ILE A 160 -15.22 -7.81 1.30
C ILE A 160 -14.82 -8.21 2.73
N ALA A 161 -14.82 -9.51 3.03
CA ALA A 161 -14.42 -10.02 4.35
C ALA A 161 -12.94 -9.74 4.66
N LYS A 162 -12.04 -9.94 3.67
CA LYS A 162 -10.61 -9.66 3.80
C LYS A 162 -10.35 -8.17 4.07
N LEU A 163 -11.01 -7.28 3.33
CA LEU A 163 -10.91 -5.83 3.53
C LEU A 163 -11.49 -5.39 4.87
N GLY A 164 -12.66 -5.89 5.25
CA GLY A 164 -13.26 -5.60 6.56
C GLY A 164 -12.32 -5.95 7.71
N ARG A 165 -11.66 -7.11 7.64
CA ARG A 165 -10.64 -7.50 8.62
C ARG A 165 -9.40 -6.61 8.58
N ALA A 166 -8.93 -6.25 7.38
CA ALA A 166 -7.72 -5.45 7.20
C ALA A 166 -7.88 -3.99 7.67
N VAL A 167 -9.09 -3.43 7.61
CA VAL A 167 -9.36 -2.05 8.03
C VAL A 167 -9.81 -1.97 9.49
N GLY A 168 -10.48 -3.00 10.01
CA GLY A 168 -10.99 -3.02 11.38
C GLY A 168 -9.92 -3.12 12.47
N ALA A 169 -10.36 -3.43 13.69
CA ALA A 169 -9.49 -3.50 14.87
C ALA A 169 -8.37 -4.55 14.78
N ALA A 170 -8.54 -5.60 13.96
CA ALA A 170 -7.51 -6.60 13.70
C ALA A 170 -6.48 -6.16 12.63
N GLY A 171 -6.58 -4.93 12.12
CA GLY A 171 -5.74 -4.36 11.08
C GLY A 171 -5.51 -2.87 11.32
N LEU A 172 -5.77 -2.03 10.31
CA LEU A 172 -5.46 -0.61 10.28
C LEU A 172 -5.83 0.12 11.58
N VAL A 173 -7.08 0.01 12.03
CA VAL A 173 -7.54 0.70 13.25
C VAL A 173 -6.79 0.23 14.50
N GLY A 174 -6.53 -1.07 14.63
CA GLY A 174 -5.75 -1.59 15.77
C GLY A 174 -4.31 -1.09 15.76
N GLY A 175 -3.69 -1.04 14.57
CA GLY A 175 -2.36 -0.44 14.41
C GLY A 175 -2.33 1.04 14.78
N GLN A 176 -3.36 1.79 14.40
CA GLN A 176 -3.48 3.22 14.73
C GLN A 176 -3.61 3.46 16.24
N ILE A 177 -4.42 2.66 16.94
CA ILE A 177 -4.57 2.80 18.40
C ILE A 177 -3.23 2.58 19.11
N VAL A 178 -2.51 1.51 18.75
CA VAL A 178 -1.21 1.22 19.39
C VAL A 178 -0.17 2.28 19.04
N ASP A 179 -0.20 2.86 17.83
CA ASP A 179 0.67 3.99 17.45
C ASP A 179 0.45 5.20 18.36
N LEU A 180 -0.82 5.61 18.54
CA LEU A 180 -1.20 6.73 19.41
C LEU A 180 -0.83 6.47 20.88
N GLU A 181 -1.04 5.25 21.37
CA GLU A 181 -0.66 4.88 22.75
C GLU A 181 0.87 4.99 22.96
N CYS A 182 1.66 4.76 21.92
CA CYS A 182 3.13 4.82 21.97
C CYS A 182 3.69 6.24 21.83
N GLU A 183 2.88 7.25 21.48
CA GLU A 183 3.37 8.63 21.36
C GLU A 183 3.89 9.16 22.69
N GLY A 184 5.08 9.78 22.66
CA GLY A 184 5.76 10.24 23.87
C GLY A 184 6.37 9.11 24.74
N GLN A 185 6.30 7.84 24.33
CA GLN A 185 6.96 6.74 25.04
C GLN A 185 8.33 6.43 24.45
N SER A 186 9.38 6.47 25.29
CA SER A 186 10.75 6.17 24.87
C SER A 186 11.14 4.69 24.94
N ASN A 187 10.27 3.83 25.47
CA ASN A 187 10.55 2.41 25.76
C ASN A 187 9.67 1.44 24.95
N VAL A 188 9.32 1.80 23.72
CA VAL A 188 8.57 0.92 22.80
C VAL A 188 9.45 -0.27 22.40
N SER A 189 8.94 -1.48 22.59
CA SER A 189 9.63 -2.70 22.20
C SER A 189 9.65 -2.88 20.68
N LEU A 190 10.63 -3.62 20.17
CA LEU A 190 10.65 -4.00 18.75
C LEU A 190 9.40 -4.77 18.33
N ASP A 191 8.85 -5.61 19.21
CA ASP A 191 7.62 -6.37 18.93
C ASP A 191 6.41 -5.44 18.79
N THR A 192 6.31 -4.41 19.64
CA THR A 192 5.28 -3.38 19.56
C THR A 192 5.43 -2.56 18.28
N LEU A 193 6.65 -2.16 17.93
CA LEU A 193 6.94 -1.42 16.69
C LEU A 193 6.53 -2.24 15.45
N ASN A 194 6.93 -3.51 15.41
CA ASN A 194 6.52 -4.45 14.37
C ASN A 194 5.00 -4.62 14.31
N PHE A 195 4.33 -4.65 15.47
CA PHE A 195 2.86 -4.70 15.52
C PHE A 195 2.24 -3.47 14.88
N ILE A 196 2.66 -2.26 15.27
CA ILE A 196 2.15 -1.00 14.69
C ILE A 196 2.29 -1.04 13.17
N HIS A 197 3.48 -1.30 12.67
CA HIS A 197 3.74 -1.23 11.23
C HIS A 197 3.06 -2.32 10.42
N ARG A 198 2.97 -3.54 10.96
CA ARG A 198 2.23 -4.63 10.32
C ARG A 198 0.74 -4.30 10.19
N HIS A 199 0.16 -3.59 11.15
CA HIS A 199 -1.27 -3.34 11.20
C HIS A 199 -1.65 -1.99 10.56
N LYS A 200 -1.01 -0.88 10.93
CA LYS A 200 -1.30 0.47 10.41
C LYS A 200 -1.02 0.59 8.91
N THR A 201 0.11 0.06 8.45
CA THR A 201 0.54 0.17 7.04
C THR A 201 0.43 -1.16 6.30
N GLY A 202 0.95 -2.24 6.88
CA GLY A 202 1.09 -3.55 6.24
C GLY A 202 -0.24 -4.21 5.88
N ALA A 203 -1.25 -4.14 6.75
CA ALA A 203 -2.52 -4.84 6.57
C ALA A 203 -3.24 -4.42 5.27
N LEU A 204 -3.24 -3.13 4.95
CA LEU A 204 -3.89 -2.63 3.73
C LEU A 204 -3.07 -2.92 2.46
N LEU A 205 -1.73 -2.98 2.56
CA LEU A 205 -0.87 -3.44 1.46
C LEU A 205 -1.08 -4.93 1.18
N GLU A 206 -1.15 -5.75 2.23
CA GLU A 206 -1.47 -7.18 2.12
C GLU A 206 -2.84 -7.39 1.50
N ALA A 207 -3.86 -6.66 1.96
CA ALA A 207 -5.18 -6.68 1.37
C ALA A 207 -5.16 -6.26 -0.10
N SER A 208 -4.36 -5.24 -0.47
CA SER A 208 -4.27 -4.79 -1.85
C SER A 208 -3.85 -5.91 -2.80
N VAL A 209 -2.78 -6.62 -2.46
CA VAL A 209 -2.28 -7.75 -3.26
C VAL A 209 -3.28 -8.91 -3.25
N LEU A 210 -3.73 -9.33 -2.07
CA LEU A 210 -4.56 -10.52 -1.95
C LEU A 210 -5.94 -10.36 -2.58
N CYS A 211 -6.57 -9.19 -2.48
CA CYS A 211 -7.88 -8.97 -3.05
C CYS A 211 -7.86 -9.06 -4.58
N GLY A 212 -6.83 -8.54 -5.25
CA GLY A 212 -6.68 -8.69 -6.70
C GLY A 212 -6.56 -10.15 -7.13
N ALA A 213 -5.70 -10.90 -6.43
CA ALA A 213 -5.50 -12.32 -6.69
C ALA A 213 -6.75 -13.18 -6.38
N MET A 214 -7.49 -12.86 -5.32
CA MET A 214 -8.73 -13.54 -4.96
C MET A 214 -9.80 -13.39 -6.05
N LEU A 215 -9.99 -12.19 -6.60
CA LEU A 215 -10.96 -11.94 -7.69
C LEU A 215 -10.62 -12.77 -8.94
N ALA A 216 -9.33 -12.76 -9.30
CA ALA A 216 -8.80 -13.52 -10.43
C ALA A 216 -8.84 -15.05 -10.24
N GLY A 217 -9.02 -15.52 -9.00
CA GLY A 217 -9.19 -16.94 -8.70
C GLY A 217 -7.90 -17.67 -8.37
N ALA A 218 -6.94 -16.97 -7.77
CA ALA A 218 -5.71 -17.56 -7.25
C ALA A 218 -6.00 -18.77 -6.34
N THR A 219 -5.17 -19.78 -6.45
CA THR A 219 -5.15 -20.93 -5.54
C THR A 219 -4.69 -20.52 -4.15
N GLU A 220 -5.01 -21.32 -3.14
CA GLU A 220 -4.56 -21.09 -1.77
C GLU A 220 -3.03 -21.01 -1.65
N ALA A 221 -2.30 -21.81 -2.42
CA ALA A 221 -0.84 -21.78 -2.43
C ALA A 221 -0.30 -20.45 -2.99
N GLU A 222 -0.93 -19.91 -4.04
CA GLU A 222 -0.58 -18.61 -4.61
C GLU A 222 -0.92 -17.48 -3.64
N LEU A 223 -2.10 -17.52 -3.00
CA LEU A 223 -2.49 -16.55 -1.98
C LEU A 223 -1.51 -16.53 -0.81
N GLN A 224 -1.03 -17.68 -0.34
CA GLN A 224 -0.04 -17.74 0.74
C GLN A 224 1.31 -17.13 0.33
N ARG A 225 1.76 -17.35 -0.91
CA ARG A 225 2.98 -16.72 -1.45
C ARG A 225 2.82 -15.21 -1.55
N LEU A 226 1.68 -14.76 -2.07
CA LEU A 226 1.35 -13.34 -2.20
C LEU A 226 1.19 -12.65 -0.86
N ALA A 227 0.69 -13.34 0.16
CA ALA A 227 0.63 -12.82 1.52
C ALA A 227 2.03 -12.57 2.08
N ARG A 228 2.96 -13.54 1.94
CA ARG A 228 4.36 -13.37 2.38
C ARG A 228 5.08 -12.27 1.61
N TYR A 229 4.89 -12.22 0.29
CA TYR A 229 5.37 -11.11 -0.54
C TYR A 229 4.89 -9.75 0.01
N ALA A 230 3.58 -9.60 0.22
CA ALA A 230 3.00 -8.33 0.63
C ALA A 230 3.41 -7.92 2.06
N GLN A 231 3.55 -8.88 2.98
CA GLN A 231 4.05 -8.65 4.34
C GLN A 231 5.50 -8.16 4.31
N ASN A 232 6.36 -8.77 3.49
CA ASN A 232 7.75 -8.39 3.38
C ASN A 232 7.92 -7.00 2.76
N ILE A 233 7.21 -6.67 1.68
CA ILE A 233 7.29 -5.31 1.10
C ILE A 233 6.70 -4.25 2.04
N GLY A 234 5.66 -4.59 2.81
CA GLY A 234 5.02 -3.67 3.74
C GLY A 234 5.94 -3.29 4.89
N LEU A 235 6.64 -4.28 5.44
CA LEU A 235 7.65 -4.06 6.48
C LEU A 235 8.87 -3.29 5.93
N ALA A 236 9.38 -3.69 4.76
CA ALA A 236 10.49 -2.99 4.11
C ALA A 236 10.15 -1.53 3.78
N PHE A 237 8.92 -1.26 3.32
CA PHE A 237 8.43 0.09 3.04
C PHE A 237 8.58 1.01 4.24
N GLN A 238 8.19 0.50 5.42
CA GLN A 238 8.19 1.28 6.65
C GLN A 238 9.58 1.47 7.21
N ILE A 239 10.43 0.45 7.21
CA ILE A 239 11.83 0.58 7.60
C ILE A 239 12.53 1.67 6.78
N ILE A 240 12.24 1.73 5.46
CA ILE A 240 12.79 2.78 4.59
C ILE A 240 12.14 4.15 4.84
N ASP A 241 10.85 4.22 5.16
CA ASP A 241 10.20 5.49 5.53
C ASP A 241 10.87 6.11 6.76
N ASP A 242 11.09 5.31 7.81
CA ASP A 242 11.76 5.72 9.04
C ASP A 242 13.21 6.17 8.78
N VAL A 243 13.94 5.47 7.91
CA VAL A 243 15.29 5.88 7.48
C VAL A 243 15.26 7.21 6.76
N LEU A 244 14.28 7.42 5.87
CA LEU A 244 14.16 8.67 5.11
C LEU A 244 13.72 9.83 6.00
N ASP A 245 12.88 9.62 7.02
CA ASP A 245 12.48 10.70 7.95
C ASP A 245 13.68 11.31 8.70
N ILE A 246 14.72 10.50 8.95
CA ILE A 246 15.95 10.93 9.62
C ILE A 246 16.98 11.50 8.62
N THR A 247 17.01 11.00 7.39
CA THR A 247 18.12 11.26 6.45
C THR A 247 17.78 12.22 5.31
N ALA A 248 16.51 12.37 4.96
CA ALA A 248 16.06 13.20 3.85
C ALA A 248 15.70 14.62 4.30
N THR A 249 15.80 15.57 3.37
CA THR A 249 15.39 16.96 3.63
C THR A 249 13.88 17.13 3.51
N GLN A 250 13.32 18.15 4.16
CA GLN A 250 11.89 18.48 4.08
C GLN A 250 11.40 18.69 2.63
N ALA A 251 12.24 19.25 1.76
CA ALA A 251 11.93 19.46 0.35
C ALA A 251 11.83 18.14 -0.44
N GLU A 252 12.52 17.10 -0.02
CA GLU A 252 12.50 15.78 -0.66
C GLU A 252 11.29 14.96 -0.22
N LEU A 253 10.90 15.02 1.06
CA LEU A 253 9.80 14.20 1.60
C LEU A 253 8.39 14.71 1.26
N GLY A 254 8.22 16.00 0.96
CA GLY A 254 6.90 16.61 0.72
C GLY A 254 5.97 16.62 1.95
N LYS A 255 6.50 16.28 3.13
CA LYS A 255 5.89 16.37 4.47
C LYS A 255 6.90 17.05 5.43
N THR A 256 6.44 17.48 6.60
CA THR A 256 7.31 18.04 7.65
C THR A 256 8.29 16.97 8.13
N ALA A 257 9.59 17.14 7.83
CA ALA A 257 10.65 16.22 8.25
C ALA A 257 10.93 16.33 9.76
N GLY A 258 11.31 15.21 10.40
CA GLY A 258 11.64 15.18 11.83
C GLY A 258 10.43 15.22 12.75
N LYS A 259 9.24 14.91 12.24
CA LYS A 259 8.02 14.75 13.04
C LYS A 259 8.18 13.64 14.07
N ASP A 260 8.80 12.52 13.69
CA ASP A 260 8.97 11.38 14.60
C ASP A 260 9.89 11.74 15.77
N LEU A 261 10.91 12.58 15.52
CA LEU A 261 11.76 13.14 16.58
C LEU A 261 10.99 14.10 17.49
N GLN A 262 10.09 14.91 16.95
CA GLN A 262 9.25 15.83 17.74
C GLN A 262 8.20 15.09 18.57
N ALA A 263 7.62 14.02 18.02
CA ALA A 263 6.65 13.14 18.68
C ALA A 263 7.30 12.08 19.58
N GLN A 264 8.64 12.04 19.64
CA GLN A 264 9.42 11.02 20.36
C GLN A 264 9.05 9.58 19.98
N LYS A 265 8.67 9.35 18.72
CA LYS A 265 8.33 8.02 18.21
C LYS A 265 9.59 7.16 18.10
N VAL A 266 9.47 5.91 18.56
CA VAL A 266 10.51 4.90 18.35
C VAL A 266 10.41 4.40 16.93
N THR A 267 11.53 4.45 16.21
CA THR A 267 11.64 4.05 14.79
C THR A 267 12.67 2.94 14.61
N TYR A 268 12.65 2.22 13.49
CA TYR A 268 13.65 1.18 13.23
C TYR A 268 15.10 1.66 13.33
N PRO A 269 15.48 2.82 12.76
CA PRO A 269 16.85 3.32 12.88
C PRO A 269 17.24 3.68 14.31
N SER A 270 16.29 4.02 15.18
CA SER A 270 16.57 4.27 16.61
C SER A 270 16.92 2.98 17.36
N LEU A 271 16.37 1.83 16.94
CA LEU A 271 16.61 0.53 17.56
C LEU A 271 17.81 -0.22 16.97
N TRP A 272 17.98 -0.16 15.65
CA TRP A 272 18.98 -0.95 14.92
C TRP A 272 20.15 -0.12 14.38
N GLY A 273 19.97 1.19 14.22
CA GLY A 273 20.85 2.04 13.43
C GLY A 273 20.53 1.99 11.93
N ILE A 274 20.87 3.07 11.21
CA ILE A 274 20.51 3.28 9.81
C ILE A 274 21.02 2.18 8.89
N GLU A 275 22.28 1.75 9.06
CA GLU A 275 22.89 0.74 8.18
C GLU A 275 22.20 -0.62 8.31
N GLU A 276 21.92 -1.04 9.54
CA GLU A 276 21.24 -2.30 9.81
C GLU A 276 19.77 -2.25 9.34
N SER A 277 19.06 -1.14 9.54
CA SER A 277 17.72 -0.92 8.97
C SER A 277 17.72 -1.10 7.45
N ARG A 278 18.69 -0.52 6.73
CA ARG A 278 18.81 -0.70 5.28
C ARG A 278 19.08 -2.15 4.88
N ARG A 279 19.93 -2.85 5.65
CA ARG A 279 20.23 -4.27 5.43
C ARG A 279 18.98 -5.15 5.61
N GLN A 280 18.21 -4.91 6.66
CA GLN A 280 16.95 -5.62 6.94
C GLN A 280 15.92 -5.38 5.83
N ALA A 281 15.73 -4.13 5.40
CA ALA A 281 14.85 -3.81 4.28
C ALA A 281 15.28 -4.53 2.98
N ALA A 282 16.58 -4.54 2.66
CA ALA A 282 17.08 -5.23 1.48
C ALA A 282 16.84 -6.76 1.53
N GLN A 283 17.01 -7.37 2.71
CA GLN A 283 16.73 -8.79 2.92
C GLN A 283 15.24 -9.11 2.69
N LEU A 284 14.34 -8.31 3.26
CA LEU A 284 12.89 -8.47 3.08
C LEU A 284 12.48 -8.39 1.60
N ILE A 285 13.09 -7.48 0.82
CA ILE A 285 12.83 -7.40 -0.62
C ILE A 285 13.34 -8.64 -1.37
N ALA A 286 14.51 -9.16 -1.02
CA ALA A 286 15.02 -10.39 -1.63
C ALA A 286 14.08 -11.57 -1.35
N GLU A 287 13.58 -11.71 -0.13
CA GLU A 287 12.61 -12.73 0.26
C GLU A 287 11.27 -12.53 -0.45
N ALA A 288 10.78 -11.29 -0.55
CA ALA A 288 9.56 -10.97 -1.30
C ALA A 288 9.67 -11.40 -2.77
N LYS A 289 10.78 -11.09 -3.44
CA LYS A 289 11.03 -11.51 -4.83
C LYS A 289 11.10 -13.03 -4.96
N ALA A 290 11.68 -13.73 -3.99
CA ALA A 290 11.76 -15.18 -4.00
C ALA A 290 10.37 -15.84 -3.97
N GLU A 291 9.41 -15.27 -3.24
CA GLU A 291 8.01 -15.74 -3.22
C GLU A 291 7.33 -15.68 -4.59
N LEU A 292 7.76 -14.77 -5.47
CA LEU A 292 7.19 -14.58 -6.80
C LEU A 292 7.89 -15.39 -7.91
N SER A 293 8.99 -16.07 -7.60
CA SER A 293 9.82 -16.78 -8.60
C SER A 293 9.05 -17.82 -9.43
N CYS A 294 8.00 -18.43 -8.87
CA CYS A 294 7.19 -19.43 -9.56
C CYS A 294 6.27 -18.87 -10.67
N PHE A 295 6.03 -17.56 -10.70
CA PHE A 295 5.17 -16.92 -11.71
C PHE A 295 5.93 -16.51 -12.98
N GLY A 296 7.25 -16.71 -13.03
CA GLY A 296 8.08 -16.37 -14.19
C GLY A 296 8.00 -14.88 -14.54
N GLU A 297 7.89 -14.56 -15.83
CA GLU A 297 7.86 -13.17 -16.33
C GLU A 297 6.64 -12.38 -15.85
N LEU A 298 5.53 -13.04 -15.53
CA LEU A 298 4.33 -12.38 -14.99
C LEU A 298 4.61 -11.67 -13.65
N ALA A 299 5.67 -12.08 -12.94
CA ALA A 299 6.06 -11.46 -11.67
C ALA A 299 6.77 -10.11 -11.81
N TYR A 300 7.25 -9.74 -13.01
CA TYR A 300 8.09 -8.55 -13.17
C TYR A 300 7.47 -7.25 -12.63
N PRO A 301 6.17 -6.94 -12.82
CA PRO A 301 5.57 -5.76 -12.22
C PRO A 301 5.68 -5.74 -10.69
N LEU A 302 5.35 -6.84 -10.01
CA LEU A 302 5.42 -6.91 -8.55
C LEU A 302 6.86 -6.96 -8.03
N MET A 303 7.79 -7.61 -8.74
CA MET A 303 9.21 -7.57 -8.39
C MET A 303 9.79 -6.15 -8.50
N ALA A 304 9.46 -5.43 -9.58
CA ALA A 304 9.90 -4.06 -9.79
C ALA A 304 9.27 -3.08 -8.78
N LEU A 305 8.00 -3.28 -8.42
CA LEU A 305 7.34 -2.52 -7.36
C LEU A 305 8.01 -2.72 -5.99
N ALA A 306 8.46 -3.93 -5.67
CA ALA A 306 9.19 -4.22 -4.44
C ALA A 306 10.53 -3.46 -4.37
N GLU A 307 11.25 -3.37 -5.49
CA GLU A 307 12.49 -2.58 -5.58
C GLU A 307 12.22 -1.08 -5.50
N TYR A 308 11.17 -0.59 -6.16
CA TYR A 308 10.80 0.82 -6.14
C TYR A 308 10.44 1.32 -4.73
N ILE A 309 9.78 0.48 -3.93
CA ILE A 309 9.43 0.78 -2.54
C ILE A 309 10.67 1.11 -1.69
N THR A 310 11.82 0.47 -1.95
CA THR A 310 13.05 0.69 -1.19
C THR A 310 14.01 1.69 -1.84
N ALA A 311 13.94 1.86 -3.16
CA ALA A 311 14.75 2.82 -3.91
C ALA A 311 14.19 4.25 -3.92
N ARG A 312 12.99 4.46 -3.35
CA ARG A 312 12.33 5.77 -3.34
C ARG A 312 13.14 6.79 -2.55
N LYS A 313 13.14 8.03 -3.05
CA LYS A 313 13.75 9.20 -2.40
C LYS A 313 12.71 10.11 -1.72
N HIS A 314 11.43 9.74 -1.82
CA HIS A 314 10.25 10.47 -1.34
C HIS A 314 9.04 9.52 -1.28
#